data_AF-A0A1D6FAN2-F1
#
_entry.id   AF-A0A1D6FAN2-F1
#
_cell.length_a   1.000
_cell.length_b   1.000
_cell.length_c   1.000
_cell.angle_alpha   90.00
_cell.angle_beta   90.00
_cell.angle_gamma   90.00
#
_symmetry.space_group_name_H-M   'P 1'
#
loop_
_entity.id
_entity.type
_entity.pdbx_description
1 polymer ?
#
loop_
_entity_poly.entity_id
_entity_poly.type
_entity_poly.pdbx_seq_one_letter_code
_entity_poly.pdbx_strand_id
1 'polypeptide(L)'
;MLEHGLDLVSFDQTSKRIDDLMIYRSRALHFLHEIGWLLQRSHVRATSEQRQYCPDRFPVARFRWLLSFAVDQEWCAVLRKLLNTMFQGDIDVLSPIEFALGENLLHTAVKKRSKPLVEFLLRYTTTNIAPVGGGDGAPVQFLFTPAMTELSNITPLHIAATISDAIGVLDALTDDPQQVTTLNCHVLTCCSLL
;
A
#
# COMPACT_ATOMS: atom_id res chain seq x y z
N MET A 1 6.09 -10.50 -13.65
CA MET A 1 6.51 -11.36 -12.52
C MET A 1 8.04 -11.26 -12.39
N LEU A 2 8.59 -11.04 -11.19
CA LEU A 2 10.01 -10.73 -10.93
C LEU A 2 10.99 -11.65 -11.65
N GLU A 3 10.67 -12.93 -11.69
CA GLU A 3 11.45 -13.98 -12.35
C GLU A 3 11.79 -13.68 -13.81
N HIS A 4 10.87 -13.10 -14.58
CA HIS A 4 11.14 -12.75 -15.98
C HIS A 4 12.19 -11.66 -16.17
N GLY A 5 12.44 -10.83 -15.15
CA GLY A 5 13.54 -9.85 -15.17
C GLY A 5 14.83 -10.35 -14.54
N LEU A 6 14.79 -11.48 -13.82
CA LEU A 6 15.95 -12.12 -13.21
C LEU A 6 16.55 -13.21 -14.10
N ASP A 7 15.73 -13.81 -14.96
CA ASP A 7 16.13 -14.87 -15.89
C ASP A 7 16.82 -14.28 -17.13
N LEU A 8 18.14 -14.50 -17.25
CA LEU A 8 18.97 -14.11 -18.39
C LEU A 8 19.28 -15.36 -19.21
N VAL A 9 18.28 -15.97 -19.82
CA VAL A 9 18.53 -17.05 -20.78
C VAL A 9 18.40 -16.49 -22.19
N SER A 10 19.58 -16.14 -22.73
CA SER A 10 19.96 -16.22 -24.14
C SER A 10 18.92 -15.72 -25.16
N PHE A 11 19.02 -14.46 -25.61
CA PHE A 11 18.56 -14.10 -26.95
C PHE A 11 19.38 -12.95 -27.56
N ASP A 12 19.88 -13.21 -28.76
CA ASP A 12 20.51 -12.28 -29.68
C ASP A 12 19.47 -11.26 -30.17
N GLN A 13 19.38 -10.07 -29.55
CA GLN A 13 18.67 -8.90 -30.10
C GLN A 13 18.93 -7.57 -29.35
N THR A 14 19.47 -6.60 -30.11
CA THR A 14 19.45 -5.13 -29.97
C THR A 14 19.83 -4.51 -28.62
N SER A 15 21.05 -3.94 -28.54
CA SER A 15 21.68 -3.30 -27.36
C SER A 15 20.76 -2.50 -26.43
N LYS A 16 19.86 -1.67 -26.98
CA LYS A 16 18.96 -0.83 -26.16
C LYS A 16 18.00 -1.64 -25.27
N ARG A 17 17.52 -2.79 -25.77
CA ARG A 17 16.61 -3.67 -25.02
C ARG A 17 17.36 -4.42 -23.90
N ILE A 18 18.64 -4.70 -24.12
CA ILE A 18 19.53 -5.29 -23.13
C ILE A 18 19.80 -4.28 -22.00
N ASP A 19 20.04 -3.01 -22.35
CA ASP A 19 20.27 -1.95 -21.35
C ASP A 19 19.04 -1.75 -20.45
N ASP A 20 17.84 -1.64 -21.02
CA ASP A 20 16.58 -1.51 -20.27
C ASP A 20 16.34 -2.72 -19.32
N LEU A 21 16.64 -3.93 -19.80
CA LEU A 21 16.53 -5.15 -19.00
C LEU A 21 17.54 -5.17 -17.84
N MET A 22 18.78 -4.76 -18.08
CA MET A 22 19.83 -4.69 -17.06
C MET A 22 19.49 -3.64 -16.00
N ILE A 23 18.91 -2.49 -16.39
CA ILE A 23 18.40 -1.48 -15.45
C ILE A 23 17.27 -2.06 -14.60
N TYR A 24 16.31 -2.76 -15.22
CA TYR A 24 15.21 -3.40 -14.49
C TYR A 24 15.74 -4.44 -13.50
N ARG A 25 16.64 -5.32 -13.93
CA ARG A 25 17.30 -6.33 -13.09
C ARG A 25 17.99 -5.68 -11.89
N SER A 26 18.76 -4.62 -12.11
CA SER A 26 19.43 -3.87 -11.05
C SER A 26 18.43 -3.31 -10.03
N ARG A 27 17.33 -2.72 -10.50
CA ARG A 27 16.24 -2.22 -9.63
C ARG A 27 15.56 -3.36 -8.86
N ALA A 28 15.32 -4.50 -9.48
CA ALA A 28 14.72 -5.66 -8.82
C ALA A 28 15.64 -6.23 -7.73
N LEU A 29 16.95 -6.34 -7.99
CA LEU A 29 17.92 -6.77 -6.98
C LEU A 29 18.03 -5.76 -5.83
N HIS A 30 18.03 -4.46 -6.13
CA HIS A 30 17.95 -3.42 -5.12
C HIS A 30 16.68 -3.57 -4.28
N PHE A 31 15.53 -3.83 -4.91
CA PHE A 31 14.27 -4.08 -4.20
C PHE A 31 14.36 -5.25 -3.23
N LEU A 32 14.89 -6.40 -3.69
CA LEU A 32 15.06 -7.57 -2.86
C LEU A 32 16.00 -7.32 -1.67
N HIS A 33 17.08 -6.56 -1.89
CA HIS A 33 17.99 -6.16 -0.83
C HIS A 33 17.29 -5.27 0.22
N GLU A 34 16.59 -4.23 -0.24
CA GLU A 34 15.87 -3.28 0.62
C GLU A 34 14.78 -3.96 1.45
N ILE A 35 13.94 -4.79 0.82
CA ILE A 35 12.85 -5.47 1.51
C ILE A 35 13.36 -6.56 2.44
N GLY A 36 14.41 -7.30 2.06
CA GLY A 36 15.05 -8.29 2.92
C GLY A 36 15.59 -7.66 4.19
N TRP A 37 16.26 -6.51 4.06
CA TRP A 37 16.78 -5.75 5.20
C TRP A 37 15.66 -5.24 6.12
N LEU A 38 14.58 -4.69 5.55
CA LEU A 38 13.41 -4.26 6.32
C LEU A 38 12.79 -5.41 7.11
N LEU A 39 12.55 -6.55 6.45
CA LEU A 39 11.90 -7.71 7.06
C LEU A 39 12.76 -8.32 8.18
N GLN A 40 14.07 -8.46 7.96
CA GLN A 40 15.00 -8.95 8.98
C GLN A 40 14.93 -8.08 10.25
N ARG A 41 14.90 -6.76 10.10
CA ARG A 41 14.83 -5.81 11.22
C ARG A 41 13.49 -5.90 11.96
N SER A 42 12.38 -5.98 11.22
CA SER A 42 11.05 -6.16 11.82
C SER A 42 10.97 -7.46 12.63
N HIS A 43 11.57 -8.54 12.12
CA HIS A 43 11.58 -9.84 12.79
C HIS A 43 12.42 -9.82 14.07
N VAL A 44 13.64 -9.27 14.03
CA VAL A 44 14.50 -9.16 15.22
C VAL A 44 13.81 -8.36 16.32
N ARG A 45 13.10 -7.28 15.98
CA ARG A 45 12.37 -6.47 16.95
C ARG A 45 11.16 -7.19 17.55
N ALA A 46 10.43 -7.98 16.75
CA ALA A 46 9.28 -8.74 17.22
C ALA A 46 9.66 -9.88 18.19
N THR A 47 10.83 -10.50 18.00
CA THR A 47 11.28 -11.68 18.77
C THR A 47 12.13 -11.31 20.00
N SER A 48 12.63 -10.08 20.09
CA SER A 48 13.52 -9.67 21.19
C SER A 48 12.75 -9.33 22.48
N GLU A 49 12.88 -10.17 23.51
CA GLU A 49 12.27 -9.98 24.85
C GLU A 49 12.85 -8.74 25.57
N GLN A 50 14.12 -8.44 25.34
CA GLN A 50 14.71 -7.17 25.69
C GLN A 50 14.39 -6.19 24.54
N ARG A 51 13.77 -5.03 24.79
CA ARG A 51 13.79 -3.90 23.84
C ARG A 51 15.24 -3.38 23.71
N GLN A 52 16.14 -4.22 23.21
CA GLN A 52 17.53 -3.90 23.02
C GLN A 52 17.58 -2.96 21.83
N TYR A 53 17.75 -1.69 22.19
CA TYR A 53 18.11 -0.54 21.40
C TYR A 53 18.64 -0.91 19.99
N CYS A 54 17.74 -1.10 19.03
CA CYS A 54 18.07 -0.98 17.62
C CYS A 54 17.97 0.54 17.37
N PRO A 55 19.11 1.28 17.33
CA PRO A 55 19.08 2.73 17.53
C PRO A 55 18.36 3.46 16.39
N ASP A 56 18.50 2.95 15.16
CA ASP A 56 17.88 3.55 13.99
C ASP A 56 16.61 2.83 13.60
N ARG A 57 15.57 3.58 13.25
CA ARG A 57 14.40 3.07 12.52
C ARG A 57 14.75 2.92 11.03
N PHE A 58 13.94 2.19 10.28
CA PHE A 58 14.17 2.08 8.84
C PHE A 58 13.97 3.45 8.16
N PRO A 59 14.91 3.92 7.31
CA PRO A 59 14.82 5.25 6.72
C PRO A 59 13.59 5.44 5.84
N VAL A 60 12.86 6.54 6.06
CA VAL A 60 11.62 6.86 5.34
C VAL A 60 11.81 6.93 3.82
N ALA A 61 12.92 7.51 3.36
CA ALA A 61 13.19 7.64 1.92
C ALA A 61 13.31 6.27 1.22
N ARG A 62 13.93 5.29 1.89
CA ARG A 62 14.05 3.92 1.38
C ARG A 62 12.71 3.21 1.40
N PHE A 63 11.88 3.48 2.42
CA PHE A 63 10.55 2.89 2.55
C PHE A 63 9.60 3.43 1.49
N ARG A 64 9.64 4.75 1.22
CA ARG A 64 8.93 5.38 0.10
C ARG A 64 9.30 4.73 -1.24
N TRP A 65 10.59 4.50 -1.46
CA TRP A 65 11.05 3.85 -2.68
C TRP A 65 10.51 2.41 -2.79
N LEU A 66 10.49 1.64 -1.70
CA LEU A 66 9.87 0.30 -1.66
C LEU A 66 8.38 0.33 -1.99
N LEU A 67 7.63 1.26 -1.40
CA LEU A 67 6.20 1.45 -1.68
C LEU A 67 5.96 1.76 -3.16
N SER A 68 6.67 2.75 -3.69
CA SER A 68 6.57 3.16 -5.10
C SER A 68 6.89 2.01 -6.03
N PHE A 69 7.96 1.26 -5.77
CA PHE A 69 8.33 0.10 -6.59
C PHE A 69 7.26 -1.00 -6.55
N ALA A 70 6.71 -1.32 -5.37
CA ALA A 70 5.67 -2.33 -5.24
C ALA A 70 4.36 -1.92 -5.94
N VAL A 71 4.00 -0.64 -5.90
CA VAL A 71 2.85 -0.06 -6.64
C VAL A 71 3.09 -0.12 -8.14
N ASP A 72 4.28 0.25 -8.61
CA ASP A 72 4.64 0.20 -10.04
C ASP A 72 4.47 -1.20 -10.61
N GLN A 73 4.81 -2.22 -9.82
CA GLN A 73 4.70 -3.64 -10.16
C GLN A 73 3.32 -4.27 -9.82
N GLU A 74 2.41 -3.50 -9.21
CA GLU A 74 1.06 -3.94 -8.82
C GLU A 74 1.02 -5.11 -7.82
N TRP A 75 2.04 -5.23 -6.97
CA TRP A 75 2.15 -6.32 -5.99
C TRP A 75 1.36 -6.02 -4.71
N CYS A 76 0.04 -6.20 -4.77
CA CYS A 76 -0.88 -5.94 -3.66
C CYS A 76 -0.46 -6.62 -2.34
N ALA A 77 0.00 -7.87 -2.39
CA ALA A 77 0.43 -8.61 -1.21
C ALA A 77 1.69 -8.01 -0.56
N VAL A 78 2.64 -7.56 -1.40
CA VAL A 78 3.87 -6.91 -0.95
C VAL A 78 3.57 -5.53 -0.39
N LEU A 79 2.72 -4.75 -1.07
CA LEU A 79 2.26 -3.46 -0.60
C LEU A 79 1.54 -3.57 0.76
N ARG A 80 0.68 -4.58 0.94
CA ARG A 80 0.05 -4.89 2.24
C ARG A 80 1.10 -5.13 3.32
N LYS A 81 2.12 -5.95 3.04
CA LYS A 81 3.18 -6.26 4.01
C LYS A 81 3.94 -5.00 4.41
N LEU A 82 4.28 -4.13 3.44
CA LEU A 82 4.95 -2.86 3.69
C LEU A 82 4.10 -1.95 4.59
N LEU A 83 2.82 -1.74 4.25
CA LEU A 83 1.90 -0.93 5.06
C LEU A 83 1.78 -1.49 6.49
N ASN A 84 1.60 -2.79 6.66
CA ASN A 84 1.53 -3.42 7.97
C ASN A 84 2.82 -3.18 8.79
N THR A 85 3.99 -3.35 8.20
CA THR A 85 5.29 -3.11 8.86
C THR A 85 5.46 -1.64 9.27
N MET A 86 4.95 -0.70 8.49
CA MET A 86 4.97 0.72 8.85
C MET A 86 4.16 1.02 10.11
N PHE A 87 2.95 0.47 10.19
CA PHE A 87 2.10 0.65 11.37
C PHE A 87 2.60 -0.11 12.62
N GLN A 88 3.51 -1.08 12.47
CA GLN A 88 4.22 -1.73 13.58
C GLN A 88 5.30 -0.83 14.21
N GLY A 89 5.60 0.33 13.63
CA GLY A 89 6.55 1.31 14.18
C GLY A 89 8.01 1.08 13.79
N ASP A 90 8.25 0.29 12.73
CA ASP A 90 9.59 -0.06 12.25
C ASP A 90 10.24 1.00 11.35
N ILE A 91 9.45 1.97 10.90
CA ILE A 91 9.85 3.03 9.98
C ILE A 91 9.96 4.36 10.74
N ASP A 92 10.90 5.22 10.34
CA ASP A 92 11.17 6.50 11.00
C ASP A 92 10.16 7.60 10.67
N VAL A 93 8.87 7.32 10.89
CA VAL A 93 7.76 8.23 10.58
C VAL A 93 7.08 8.68 11.88
N LEU A 94 6.78 9.98 12.00
CA LEU A 94 6.04 10.54 13.13
C LEU A 94 4.57 10.11 13.13
N SER A 95 3.91 10.16 11.97
CA SER A 95 2.53 9.72 11.77
C SER A 95 2.43 8.77 10.57
N PRO A 96 2.34 7.44 10.80
CA PRO A 96 2.16 6.45 9.73
C PRO A 96 0.95 6.71 8.84
N ILE A 97 -0.13 7.25 9.42
CA ILE A 97 -1.37 7.58 8.70
C ILE A 97 -1.12 8.73 7.71
N GLU A 98 -0.58 9.86 8.21
CA GLU A 98 -0.30 11.03 7.36
C GLU A 98 0.70 10.69 6.26
N PHE A 99 1.72 9.88 6.59
CA PHE A 99 2.67 9.40 5.60
C PHE A 99 1.99 8.58 4.51
N ALA A 100 1.22 7.55 4.87
CA ALA A 100 0.55 6.68 3.89
C ALA A 100 -0.43 7.44 2.99
N LEU A 101 -1.16 8.42 3.54
CA LEU A 101 -2.04 9.30 2.78
C LEU A 101 -1.25 10.23 1.86
N GLY A 102 -0.11 10.75 2.32
CA GLY A 102 0.77 11.60 1.52
C GLY A 102 1.46 10.91 0.34
N GLU A 103 1.54 9.58 0.34
CA GLU A 103 2.10 8.81 -0.79
C GLU A 103 1.13 8.65 -1.98
N ASN A 104 -0.12 9.15 -1.88
CA ASN A 104 -1.11 9.17 -2.97
C ASN A 104 -1.28 7.82 -3.69
N LEU A 105 -1.24 6.72 -2.93
CA LEU A 105 -1.26 5.36 -3.46
C LEU A 105 -2.53 5.07 -4.28
N LEU A 106 -3.69 5.54 -3.81
CA LEU A 106 -4.97 5.32 -4.49
C LEU A 106 -5.04 6.10 -5.81
N HIS A 107 -4.66 7.38 -5.81
CA HIS A 107 -4.57 8.18 -7.04
C HIS A 107 -3.60 7.55 -8.06
N THR A 108 -2.48 7.00 -7.59
CA THR A 108 -1.50 6.30 -8.44
C THR A 108 -2.10 5.03 -9.04
N ALA A 109 -2.81 4.21 -8.24
CA ALA A 109 -3.50 3.02 -8.71
C ALA A 109 -4.55 3.33 -9.80
N VAL A 110 -5.31 4.42 -9.62
CA VAL A 110 -6.27 4.91 -10.62
C VAL A 110 -5.59 5.34 -11.91
N LYS A 111 -4.51 6.14 -11.82
CA LYS A 111 -3.75 6.58 -13.01
C LYS A 111 -3.15 5.40 -13.79
N LYS A 112 -2.82 4.30 -13.10
CA LYS A 112 -2.37 3.03 -13.72
C LYS A 112 -3.49 2.18 -14.30
N ARG A 113 -4.77 2.55 -14.09
CA ARG A 113 -5.96 1.74 -14.44
C ARG A 113 -5.97 0.37 -13.74
N SER A 114 -5.33 0.25 -12.58
CA SER A 114 -5.19 -1.02 -11.87
C SER A 114 -6.38 -1.25 -10.93
N LYS A 115 -7.40 -1.94 -11.44
CA LYS A 115 -8.52 -2.45 -10.62
C LYS A 115 -8.04 -3.20 -9.36
N PRO A 116 -7.11 -4.18 -9.43
CA PRO A 116 -6.72 -4.94 -8.24
C PRO A 116 -6.03 -4.08 -7.16
N LEU A 117 -5.21 -3.10 -7.55
CA LEU A 117 -4.61 -2.18 -6.58
C LEU A 117 -5.66 -1.28 -5.92
N VAL A 118 -6.63 -0.78 -6.69
CA VAL A 118 -7.72 0.07 -6.16
C VAL A 118 -8.55 -0.73 -5.16
N GLU A 119 -9.03 -1.92 -5.52
CA GLU A 119 -9.79 -2.79 -4.61
C GLU A 119 -9.00 -3.13 -3.35
N PHE A 120 -7.70 -3.44 -3.50
CA PHE A 120 -6.82 -3.71 -2.38
C PHE A 120 -6.73 -2.52 -1.41
N LEU A 121 -6.49 -1.31 -1.93
CA LEU A 121 -6.33 -0.10 -1.13
C LEU A 121 -7.63 0.28 -0.43
N LEU A 122 -8.78 0.24 -1.12
CA LEU A 122 -10.08 0.55 -0.53
C LEU A 122 -10.49 -0.43 0.57
N ARG A 123 -10.01 -1.67 0.52
CA ARG A 123 -10.24 -2.70 1.54
C ARG A 123 -9.14 -2.78 2.60
N TYR A 124 -8.12 -1.91 2.53
CA TYR A 124 -7.04 -1.91 3.51
C TYR A 124 -7.50 -1.24 4.81
N THR A 125 -7.38 -1.97 5.92
CA THR A 125 -7.80 -1.54 7.25
C THR A 125 -6.63 -1.57 8.22
N THR A 126 -6.58 -0.60 9.15
CA THR A 126 -5.52 -0.49 10.17
C THR A 126 -5.82 -1.30 11.43
N THR A 127 -7.02 -1.88 11.55
CA THR A 127 -7.53 -2.59 12.74
C THR A 127 -6.74 -3.83 13.13
N ASN A 128 -5.94 -4.42 12.23
CA ASN A 128 -5.07 -5.56 12.56
C ASN A 128 -3.86 -5.19 13.46
N ILE A 129 -3.75 -3.94 13.92
CA ILE A 129 -2.57 -3.38 14.59
C ILE A 129 -2.95 -2.65 15.90
N ALA A 130 -4.23 -2.58 16.24
CA ALA A 130 -4.64 -2.14 17.57
C ALA A 130 -4.08 -3.13 18.63
N PRO A 131 -3.48 -2.65 19.73
CA PRO A 131 -3.03 -3.54 20.78
C PRO A 131 -4.21 -4.34 21.33
N VAL A 132 -3.91 -5.55 21.82
CA VAL A 132 -4.81 -6.59 22.40
C VAL A 132 -5.49 -6.11 23.71
N GLY A 133 -6.04 -4.90 23.69
CA GLY A 133 -6.80 -4.26 24.76
C GLY A 133 -7.91 -3.35 24.23
N GLY A 134 -8.01 -3.14 22.91
CA GLY A 134 -9.23 -2.62 22.30
C GLY A 134 -10.26 -3.73 22.25
N GLY A 135 -11.32 -3.62 23.06
CA GLY A 135 -12.42 -4.58 23.08
C GLY A 135 -13.00 -4.85 21.68
N ASP A 136 -13.76 -5.94 21.59
CA ASP A 136 -14.40 -6.56 20.41
C ASP A 136 -15.42 -5.65 19.67
N GLY A 137 -15.05 -4.40 19.41
CA GLY A 137 -15.92 -3.32 18.94
C GLY A 137 -15.18 -2.04 18.50
N ALA A 138 -13.85 -2.05 18.36
CA ALA A 138 -13.14 -0.94 17.73
C ALA A 138 -13.56 -0.86 16.24
N PRO A 139 -14.06 0.28 15.76
CA PRO A 139 -14.57 0.39 14.40
C PRO A 139 -13.47 0.10 13.39
N VAL A 140 -13.79 -0.69 12.36
CA VAL A 140 -12.90 -0.97 11.23
C VAL A 140 -12.53 0.35 10.57
N GLN A 141 -11.29 0.80 10.79
CA GLN A 141 -10.81 2.03 10.20
C GLN A 141 -10.15 1.73 8.85
N PHE A 142 -10.86 2.08 7.78
CA PHE A 142 -10.32 2.10 6.42
C PHE A 142 -9.36 3.26 6.28
N LEU A 143 -8.20 3.02 5.66
CA LEU A 143 -7.19 4.05 5.49
C LEU A 143 -7.44 4.91 4.25
N PHE A 144 -7.91 4.28 3.17
CA PHE A 144 -8.14 4.92 1.88
C PHE A 144 -9.64 4.98 1.59
N THR A 145 -10.10 6.08 0.98
CA THR A 145 -11.51 6.27 0.63
C THR A 145 -11.61 6.85 -0.79
N PRO A 146 -12.64 6.51 -1.58
CA PRO A 146 -12.84 7.11 -2.90
C PRO A 146 -13.04 8.63 -2.85
N ALA A 147 -13.42 9.17 -1.69
CA ALA A 147 -13.63 10.60 -1.47
C ALA A 147 -12.34 11.38 -1.12
N MET A 148 -11.19 10.70 -1.00
CA MET A 148 -9.95 11.38 -0.60
C MET A 148 -9.52 12.38 -1.67
N THR A 149 -9.15 13.59 -1.25
CA THR A 149 -8.74 14.67 -2.15
C THR A 149 -7.28 15.02 -1.94
N GLU A 150 -6.55 15.23 -3.03
CA GLU A 150 -5.27 15.95 -2.99
C GLU A 150 -5.53 17.47 -2.85
N LEU A 151 -4.46 18.27 -2.77
CA LEU A 151 -4.51 19.75 -2.66
C LEU A 151 -5.40 20.45 -3.72
N SER A 152 -5.69 19.79 -4.84
CA SER A 152 -6.54 20.30 -5.92
C SER A 152 -8.04 20.00 -5.73
N ASN A 153 -8.46 19.40 -4.62
CA ASN A 153 -9.81 18.87 -4.39
C ASN A 153 -10.26 17.82 -5.43
N ILE A 154 -9.31 17.24 -6.17
CA ILE A 154 -9.58 16.20 -7.17
C ILE A 154 -9.59 14.84 -6.48
N THR A 155 -10.73 14.15 -6.58
CA THR A 155 -10.89 12.78 -6.08
C THR A 155 -10.41 11.74 -7.08
N PRO A 156 -10.05 10.51 -6.64
CA PRO A 156 -9.79 9.37 -7.50
C PRO A 156 -10.88 9.14 -8.56
N LEU A 157 -12.15 9.40 -8.21
CA LEU A 157 -13.28 9.25 -9.13
C LEU A 157 -13.24 10.28 -10.28
N HIS A 158 -12.89 11.53 -10.01
CA HIS A 158 -12.69 12.54 -11.06
C HIS A 158 -11.60 12.10 -12.04
N ILE A 159 -10.49 11.57 -11.52
CA ILE A 159 -9.39 11.08 -12.35
C ILE A 159 -9.87 9.92 -13.22
N ALA A 160 -10.51 8.92 -12.63
CA ALA A 160 -11.02 7.75 -13.37
C ALA A 160 -12.01 8.14 -14.48
N ALA A 161 -12.87 9.14 -14.25
CA ALA A 161 -13.82 9.62 -15.25
C ALA A 161 -13.15 10.33 -16.45
N THR A 162 -11.94 10.85 -16.26
CA THR A 162 -11.19 11.56 -17.33
C THR A 162 -10.27 10.65 -18.15
N ILE A 163 -10.07 9.39 -17.74
CA ILE A 163 -9.12 8.47 -18.36
C ILE A 163 -9.87 7.40 -19.15
N SER A 164 -9.47 7.17 -20.41
CA SER A 164 -9.98 6.05 -21.21
C SER A 164 -9.61 4.69 -20.61
N ASP A 165 -10.45 3.68 -20.84
CA ASP A 165 -10.25 2.30 -20.37
C ASP A 165 -10.19 2.15 -18.83
N ALA A 166 -10.93 3.00 -18.11
CA ALA A 166 -11.01 3.01 -16.65
C ALA A 166 -12.29 2.36 -16.08
N ILE A 167 -13.09 1.65 -16.89
CA ILE A 167 -14.39 1.09 -16.45
C ILE A 167 -14.22 0.20 -15.21
N GLY A 168 -13.23 -0.69 -15.20
CA GLY A 168 -12.98 -1.57 -14.06
C GLY A 168 -12.56 -0.81 -12.79
N VAL A 169 -11.88 0.32 -12.94
CA VAL A 169 -11.50 1.19 -11.82
C VAL A 169 -12.69 2.01 -11.32
N LEU A 170 -13.53 2.52 -12.22
CA LEU A 170 -14.77 3.22 -11.86
C LEU A 170 -15.71 2.31 -11.08
N ASP A 171 -15.87 1.06 -11.53
CA ASP A 171 -16.61 0.01 -10.83
C ASP A 171 -16.05 -0.21 -9.41
N ALA A 172 -14.73 -0.41 -9.27
CA ALA A 172 -14.11 -0.58 -7.96
C ALA A 172 -14.22 0.65 -7.03
N LEU A 173 -14.21 1.87 -7.58
CA LEU A 173 -14.38 3.11 -6.80
C LEU A 173 -15.83 3.36 -6.38
N THR A 174 -16.80 2.82 -7.13
CA THR A 174 -18.24 2.96 -6.84
C THR A 174 -18.77 1.84 -5.95
N ASP A 175 -18.20 0.63 -6.04
CA ASP A 175 -18.38 -0.47 -5.08
C ASP A 175 -17.55 -0.27 -3.79
N ASP A 176 -17.76 0.88 -3.13
CA ASP A 176 -17.00 1.25 -1.95
C ASP A 176 -17.40 0.41 -0.72
N PRO A 177 -16.49 -0.40 -0.15
CA PRO A 177 -16.79 -1.22 1.03
C PRO A 177 -17.19 -0.40 2.27
N GLN A 178 -16.85 0.89 2.30
CA GLN A 178 -17.22 1.78 3.40
C GLN A 178 -18.70 2.18 3.40
N GLN A 179 -19.37 2.20 2.24
CA GLN A 179 -20.79 2.56 2.16
C GLN A 179 -21.67 1.58 2.95
N VAL A 180 -21.38 0.28 2.88
CA VAL A 180 -22.10 -0.76 3.62
C VAL A 180 -21.90 -0.63 5.13
N THR A 181 -20.68 -0.27 5.56
CA THR A 181 -20.34 -0.07 6.97
C THR A 181 -21.06 1.17 7.54
N THR A 182 -21.17 2.24 6.75
CA THR A 182 -21.85 3.48 7.14
C THR A 182 -23.35 3.28 7.32
N LEU A 183 -23.97 2.48 6.45
CA LEU A 183 -25.39 2.10 6.57
C LEU A 183 -25.66 1.26 7.83
N ASN A 184 -24.79 0.31 8.16
CA ASN A 184 -24.92 -0.50 9.38
C ASN A 184 -24.78 0.32 10.67
N CYS A 185 -23.88 1.31 10.71
CA CYS A 185 -23.81 2.25 11.83
C CYS A 185 -25.09 3.09 11.96
N HIS A 186 -25.66 3.58 10.86
CA HIS A 186 -26.92 4.35 10.91
C HIS A 186 -28.12 3.52 11.38
N VAL A 187 -28.21 2.25 10.97
CA VAL A 187 -29.27 1.33 11.44
C VAL A 187 -29.14 1.04 12.93
N LEU A 188 -27.91 0.80 13.43
CA LEU A 188 -27.66 0.59 14.87
C LEU A 188 -27.92 1.84 15.70
N THR A 189 -27.63 3.03 15.17
CA THR A 189 -27.92 4.29 15.87
C THR A 189 -29.43 4.57 15.92
N CYS A 190 -30.20 4.20 14.89
CA CYS A 190 -31.67 4.27 14.93
C CYS A 190 -32.29 3.26 15.90
N CYS A 191 -31.76 2.03 16.00
CA CYS A 191 -32.26 1.03 16.95
C CYS A 191 -31.90 1.34 18.42
N SER A 192 -30.95 2.24 18.68
CA SER A 192 -30.58 2.64 20.05
C SER A 192 -31.39 3.86 20.57
N LEU A 193 -32.32 4.38 19.76
CA LEU A 193 -33.17 5.55 20.04
C LEU A 193 -34.67 5.20 20.11
N LEU A 194 -35.02 3.91 20.11
CA LEU A 194 -36.37 3.36 20.35
C LEU A 194 -36.33 2.47 21.60
#